data_AF-A0A9E1YVU1-F1
#
_entry.id   AF-A0A9E1YVU1-F1
#
_cell.length_a   1.000
_cell.length_b   1.000
_cell.length_c   1.000
_cell.angle_alpha   90.00
_cell.angle_beta   90.00
_cell.angle_gamma   90.00
#
_symmetry.space_group_name_H-M   'P 1'
#
loop_
_entity.id
_entity.type
_entity.pdbx_description
1 polymer ?
#
loop_
_entity_poly.entity_id
_entity_poly.type
_entity_poly.pdbx_seq_one_letter_code
_entity_poly.pdbx_strand_id
1 'polypeptide(L)'
;MSTATQITRQLSTDGAAVLGEAVASAGTTVGPEAIAGFVGEAVPNDVTAVFAWQAGHRPRHMHENYDERRKRVATQIYIKGAYLLDPFYVASQDIVSDCVLRLRDVQTDKFR
;
A
#
# COMPACT_ATOMS: atom_id res chain seq x y z
N MET A 1 6.04 -24.44 13.58
CA MET A 1 6.63 -23.27 12.88
C MET A 1 6.74 -23.64 11.41
N SER A 2 5.81 -23.15 10.59
CA SER A 2 5.74 -23.51 9.16
C SER A 2 6.65 -22.57 8.37
N THR A 3 7.77 -23.09 7.88
CA THR A 3 8.68 -22.37 6.99
C THR A 3 7.99 -22.21 5.65
N ALA A 4 7.35 -21.05 5.42
CA ALA A 4 6.82 -20.73 4.11
C ALA A 4 8.00 -20.63 3.13
N THR A 5 8.05 -21.52 2.14
CA THR A 5 8.96 -21.41 1.01
C THR A 5 8.72 -20.05 0.35
N GLN A 6 9.60 -19.08 0.60
CA GLN A 6 9.63 -17.85 -0.19
C GLN A 6 10.17 -18.23 -1.57
N ILE A 7 9.26 -18.43 -2.51
CA ILE A 7 9.61 -18.44 -3.92
C ILE A 7 9.90 -16.96 -4.26
N THR A 8 11.16 -16.57 -4.18
CA THR A 8 11.61 -15.29 -4.74
C THR A 8 11.42 -15.38 -6.25
N ARG A 9 10.28 -14.90 -6.74
CA ARG A 9 10.07 -14.74 -8.18
C ARG A 9 11.02 -13.62 -8.62
N GLN A 10 11.96 -13.97 -9.49
CA GLN A 10 12.83 -12.98 -10.10
C GLN A 10 11.97 -12.00 -10.90
N LEU A 11 12.21 -10.70 -10.74
CA LEU A 11 11.54 -9.67 -11.52
C LEU A 11 11.83 -9.89 -13.00
N SER A 12 10.85 -9.58 -13.85
CA SER A 12 11.07 -9.41 -15.29
C SER A 12 12.12 -8.32 -15.51
N THR A 13 12.76 -8.29 -16.70
CA THR A 13 13.65 -7.18 -17.07
C THR A 13 12.91 -5.85 -16.99
N ASP A 14 11.64 -5.84 -17.39
CA ASP A 14 10.76 -4.67 -17.27
C ASP A 14 10.52 -4.31 -15.80
N GLY A 15 10.27 -5.30 -14.94
CA GLY A 15 10.10 -5.10 -13.51
C GLY A 15 11.34 -4.59 -12.78
N ALA A 16 12.54 -4.96 -13.23
CA ALA A 16 13.79 -4.39 -12.70
C ALA A 16 13.94 -2.90 -13.07
N ALA A 17 13.55 -2.52 -14.29
CA ALA A 17 13.55 -1.11 -14.70
C ALA A 17 12.51 -0.29 -13.92
N VAL A 18 11.29 -0.82 -13.75
CA VAL A 18 10.22 -0.17 -12.98
C VAL A 18 10.61 -0.02 -11.50
N LEU A 19 11.28 -1.02 -10.91
CA LEU A 19 11.84 -0.89 -9.56
C LEU A 19 12.91 0.21 -9.48
N GLY A 20 13.81 0.27 -10.46
CA GLY A 20 14.84 1.30 -10.54
C GLY A 20 14.24 2.71 -10.56
N GLU A 21 13.18 2.91 -11.34
CA GLU A 21 12.44 4.17 -11.38
C GLU A 21 11.77 4.51 -10.04
N ALA A 22 11.13 3.53 -9.39
CA ALA A 22 10.53 3.73 -8.07
C ALA A 22 11.55 4.16 -7.02
N VAL A 23 12.76 3.59 -7.05
CA VAL A 23 13.87 3.96 -6.16
C VAL A 23 14.41 5.36 -6.51
N ALA A 24 14.64 5.66 -7.79
CA ALA A 24 15.17 6.94 -8.23
C ALA A 24 14.21 8.11 -7.91
N SER A 25 12.91 7.86 -7.96
CA SER A 25 11.86 8.84 -7.69
C SER A 25 11.51 8.97 -6.20
N ALA A 26 12.14 8.21 -5.31
CA ALA A 26 11.87 8.25 -3.87
C ALA A 26 12.12 9.66 -3.29
N GLY A 27 11.18 10.13 -2.45
CA GLY A 27 11.25 11.46 -1.84
C GLY A 27 10.83 12.63 -2.75
N THR A 28 10.47 12.35 -4.01
CA THR A 28 9.94 13.36 -4.95
C THR A 28 8.41 13.35 -4.99
N THR A 29 7.81 14.28 -5.73
CA THR A 29 6.36 14.32 -5.96
C THR A 29 5.85 13.18 -6.83
N VAL A 30 6.70 12.57 -7.66
CA VAL A 30 6.34 11.45 -8.56
C VAL A 30 6.58 10.07 -7.93
N GLY A 31 7.36 10.02 -6.84
CA GLY A 31 7.69 8.77 -6.14
C GLY A 31 6.48 7.88 -5.79
N PRO A 32 5.39 8.42 -5.22
CA PRO A 32 4.21 7.62 -4.90
C PRO A 32 3.58 6.88 -6.10
N GLU A 33 3.56 7.52 -7.28
CA GLU A 33 3.07 6.90 -8.52
C GLU A 33 4.03 5.82 -9.01
N ALA A 34 5.34 6.08 -8.99
CA ALA A 34 6.35 5.11 -9.39
C ALA A 34 6.33 3.85 -8.50
N ILE A 35 6.14 4.03 -7.18
CA ILE A 35 5.93 2.91 -6.23
C ILE A 35 4.68 2.11 -6.61
N ALA A 36 3.57 2.78 -6.94
CA ALA A 36 2.34 2.11 -7.33
C ALA A 36 2.50 1.30 -8.63
N GLY A 37 3.23 1.85 -9.61
CA GLY A 37 3.59 1.15 -10.84
C GLY A 37 4.40 -0.12 -10.57
N PHE A 38 5.39 -0.05 -9.68
CA PHE A 38 6.17 -1.22 -9.28
C PHE A 38 5.32 -2.30 -8.61
N VAL A 39 4.43 -1.91 -7.69
CA VAL A 39 3.51 -2.86 -7.03
C VAL A 39 2.60 -3.54 -8.05
N GLY A 40 2.10 -2.80 -9.05
CA GLY A 40 1.31 -3.34 -10.17
C GLY A 40 2.02 -4.40 -10.98
N GLU A 41 3.32 -4.21 -11.25
CA GLU A 41 4.14 -5.20 -11.96
C GLU A 41 4.48 -6.42 -11.08
N ALA A 42 4.75 -6.20 -9.80
CA ALA A 42 5.12 -7.26 -8.88
C ALA A 42 3.94 -8.18 -8.52
N VAL A 43 2.74 -7.61 -8.37
CA VAL A 43 1.53 -8.32 -7.94
C VAL A 43 0.32 -7.81 -8.72
N PRO A 44 -0.39 -8.67 -9.47
CA PRO A 44 -1.64 -8.29 -10.13
C PRO A 44 -2.65 -7.73 -9.12
N ASN A 45 -3.12 -6.51 -9.34
CA ASN A 45 -4.10 -5.84 -8.50
C ASN A 45 -4.98 -4.91 -9.35
N ASP A 46 -6.21 -4.70 -8.89
CA ASP A 46 -7.14 -3.75 -9.52
C ASP A 46 -6.88 -2.31 -9.04
N VAL A 47 -6.34 -2.16 -7.83
CA VAL A 47 -6.14 -0.89 -7.15
C VAL A 47 -4.87 -0.93 -6.32
N THR A 48 -4.08 0.13 -6.44
CA THR A 48 -2.99 0.48 -5.54
C THR A 48 -3.21 1.88 -4.99
N ALA A 49 -3.07 2.04 -3.68
CA ALA A 49 -3.12 3.33 -3.01
C ALA A 49 -1.93 3.47 -2.06
N VAL A 50 -1.33 4.65 -2.03
CA VAL A 50 -0.14 4.97 -1.24
C VAL A 50 -0.51 6.03 -0.22
N PHE A 51 -0.32 5.69 1.06
CA PHE A 51 -0.54 6.58 2.19
C PHE A 51 0.73 6.69 3.02
N ALA A 52 0.98 7.86 3.58
CA ALA A 52 1.92 8.02 4.68
C ALA A 52 1.16 8.10 6.00
N TRP A 53 1.49 7.20 6.91
CA TRP A 53 1.03 7.24 8.29
C TRP A 53 2.11 7.82 9.19
N GLN A 54 1.68 8.72 10.07
CA GLN A 54 2.52 9.31 11.10
C GLN A 54 1.74 9.26 12.41
N ALA A 55 2.41 8.82 13.49
CA ALA A 55 1.78 8.74 14.80
C ALA A 55 1.14 10.07 15.20
N GLY A 56 -0.09 10.01 15.72
CA GLY A 56 -0.87 11.18 16.13
C GLY A 56 -1.42 12.05 14.99
N HIS A 57 -1.21 11.69 13.73
CA HIS A 57 -1.67 12.45 12.57
C HIS A 57 -2.62 11.63 11.69
N ARG A 58 -3.51 12.33 10.98
CA ARG A 58 -4.33 11.70 9.94
C ARG A 58 -3.41 11.18 8.83
N PRO A 59 -3.75 10.06 8.16
CA PRO A 59 -3.02 9.60 6.99
C PRO A 59 -2.91 10.72 5.96
N ARG A 60 -1.75 10.81 5.32
CA ARG A 60 -1.58 11.65 4.13
C ARG A 60 -1.73 10.77 2.91
N HIS A 61 -2.76 11.05 2.11
CA HIS A 61 -2.91 10.46 0.79
C HIS A 61 -1.78 10.94 -0.13
N MET A 62 -1.09 10.01 -0.78
CA MET A 62 0.02 10.32 -1.69
C MET A 62 -0.30 9.98 -3.14
N HIS A 63 -0.93 8.83 -3.39
CA HIS A 63 -1.33 8.38 -4.72
C HIS A 63 -2.42 7.31 -4.64
N GLU A 64 -3.21 7.19 -5.70
CA GLU A 64 -4.12 6.08 -5.96
C GLU A 64 -4.47 6.01 -7.45
N ASN A 65 -4.83 4.83 -7.93
CA ASN A 65 -5.22 4.55 -9.31
C ASN A 65 -6.71 4.13 -9.44
N TYR A 66 -7.57 4.55 -8.50
CA TYR A 66 -9.02 4.39 -8.61
C TYR A 66 -9.55 5.09 -9.86
N ASP A 67 -10.68 4.59 -10.38
CA ASP A 67 -11.52 5.39 -11.26
C ASP A 67 -12.04 6.65 -10.51
N GLU A 68 -12.35 7.71 -11.26
CA GLU A 68 -12.78 9.00 -10.69
C GLU A 68 -14.02 8.90 -9.78
N ARG A 69 -14.89 7.91 -10.00
CA ARG A 69 -16.07 7.66 -9.16
C ARG A 69 -15.67 7.08 -7.80
N ARG A 70 -14.75 6.13 -7.77
CA ARG A 70 -14.22 5.49 -6.55
C ARG A 70 -13.33 6.45 -5.77
N LYS A 71 -12.50 7.25 -6.44
CA LYS A 71 -11.61 8.26 -5.86
C LYS A 71 -12.29 9.20 -4.87
N ARG A 72 -13.40 9.82 -5.29
CA ARG A 72 -14.10 10.82 -4.46
C ARG A 72 -14.65 10.22 -3.18
N VAL A 73 -15.15 8.99 -3.25
CA VAL A 73 -15.83 8.33 -2.13
C VAL A 73 -14.81 7.64 -1.23
N ALA A 74 -13.91 6.82 -1.79
CA ALA A 74 -12.95 6.04 -1.03
C ALA A 74 -11.95 6.95 -0.30
N THR A 75 -11.24 7.82 -1.01
CA THR A 75 -10.14 8.61 -0.42
C THR A 75 -10.65 9.69 0.53
N GLN A 76 -11.71 10.43 0.17
CA GLN A 76 -12.18 11.52 1.03
C GLN A 76 -12.81 11.01 2.33
N ILE A 77 -13.57 9.91 2.29
CA ILE A 77 -14.14 9.31 3.49
C ILE A 77 -13.05 8.70 4.35
N TYR A 78 -12.07 8.03 3.71
CA TYR A 78 -10.91 7.46 4.39
C TYR A 78 -10.21 8.50 5.26
N ILE A 79 -9.74 9.60 4.66
CA ILE A 79 -8.96 10.64 5.36
C ILE A 79 -9.77 11.39 6.43
N LYS A 80 -11.11 11.40 6.32
CA LYS A 80 -11.99 12.02 7.32
C LYS A 80 -12.14 11.20 8.61
N GLY A 81 -11.79 9.93 8.60
CA GLY A 81 -11.81 9.11 9.82
C GLY A 81 -12.02 7.63 9.60
N ALA A 82 -12.44 7.19 8.41
CA ALA A 82 -12.62 5.75 8.17
C ALA A 82 -11.30 4.96 8.22
N TYR A 83 -10.14 5.63 8.10
CA TYR A 83 -8.84 5.01 8.38
C TYR A 83 -8.70 4.42 9.79
N LEU A 84 -9.47 4.93 10.77
CA LEU A 84 -9.49 4.36 12.13
C LEU A 84 -10.09 2.95 12.17
N LEU A 85 -10.83 2.55 11.13
CA LEU A 85 -11.42 1.23 10.95
C LEU A 85 -10.61 0.34 10.01
N ASP A 86 -9.54 0.88 9.41
CA ASP A 86 -8.67 0.16 8.51
C ASP A 86 -7.72 -0.76 9.32
N PRO A 87 -7.80 -2.09 9.16
CA PRO A 87 -6.94 -3.00 9.90
C PRO A 87 -5.45 -2.82 9.59
N PHE A 88 -5.09 -2.30 8.41
CA PHE A 88 -3.70 -2.00 8.10
C PHE A 88 -3.20 -0.76 8.86
N TYR A 89 -4.04 0.28 9.00
CA TYR A 89 -3.70 1.44 9.81
C TYR A 89 -3.51 1.05 11.28
N VAL A 90 -4.42 0.22 11.81
CA VAL A 90 -4.32 -0.30 13.18
C VAL A 90 -3.04 -1.12 13.35
N ALA A 91 -2.79 -2.08 12.46
CA ALA A 91 -1.59 -2.91 12.52
C ALA A 91 -0.30 -2.07 12.42
N SER A 92 -0.30 -1.00 11.62
CA SER A 92 0.88 -0.13 11.46
C SER A 92 1.33 0.59 12.72
N GLN A 93 0.45 0.73 13.74
CA GLN A 93 0.82 1.41 14.99
C GLN A 93 1.86 0.62 15.80
N ASP A 94 1.91 -0.71 15.63
CA ASP A 94 2.82 -1.61 16.36
C ASP A 94 3.97 -2.14 15.48
N ILE A 95 3.96 -1.83 14.18
CA ILE A 95 4.97 -2.30 13.23
C ILE A 95 6.22 -1.41 13.29
N VAL A 96 7.36 -2.03 13.61
CA VAL A 96 8.66 -1.37 13.76
C VAL A 96 9.60 -1.54 12.56
N SER A 97 9.16 -2.28 11.53
CA SER A 97 9.96 -2.57 10.32
C SER A 97 9.09 -2.82 9.10
N ASP A 98 9.66 -2.70 7.91
CA ASP A 98 8.98 -2.98 6.64
C ASP A 98 8.39 -4.40 6.62
N CYS A 99 7.13 -4.54 6.20
CA CYS A 99 6.47 -5.83 6.10
C CYS A 99 5.37 -5.83 5.03
N VAL A 100 4.93 -7.03 4.65
CA VAL A 100 3.78 -7.26 3.78
C VAL A 100 2.71 -7.96 4.59
N LEU A 101 1.53 -7.34 4.70
CA LEU A 101 0.38 -7.87 5.42
C LEU A 101 -0.70 -8.27 4.42
N ARG A 102 -1.40 -9.36 4.72
CA ARG A 102 -2.65 -9.69 4.01
C ARG A 102 -3.82 -9.30 4.88
N LEU A 103 -4.89 -8.82 4.27
CA LEU A 103 -6.09 -8.39 5.00
C LEU A 103 -6.60 -9.45 5.98
N ARG A 104 -6.64 -10.73 5.56
CA ARG A 104 -7.09 -11.85 6.42
C ARG A 104 -6.27 -12.06 7.69
N ASP A 105 -5.03 -11.59 7.71
CA ASP A 105 -4.10 -11.77 8.84
C ASP A 105 -4.24 -10.61 9.85
N VAL A 106 -4.83 -9.48 9.45
CA VAL A 106 -4.94 -8.25 10.28
C VAL A 106 -6.38 -7.80 10.53
N GLN A 107 -7.34 -8.31 9.76
CA GLN A 107 -8.76 -8.00 9.99
C GLN A 107 -9.17 -8.48 11.38
N THR A 108 -9.80 -7.60 12.14
CA THR A 108 -10.49 -8.00 13.37
C THR A 108 -11.86 -8.54 12.98
N ASP A 109 -12.26 -9.66 13.56
CA ASP A 109 -13.36 -10.55 13.14
C ASP A 109 -14.79 -9.96 13.31
N LYS A 110 -14.97 -8.66 13.02
CA LYS A 110 -16.18 -7.87 13.31
C LYS A 110 -16.84 -7.21 12.09
N PHE A 111 -16.36 -7.45 10.88
CA PHE A 111 -17.11 -7.10 9.68
C PHE A 111 -18.08 -8.25 9.33
N ARG A 112 -19.24 -8.26 9.98
CA ARG A 112 -20.42 -9.03 9.57
C ARG A 112 -21.34 -8.18 8.71
#